data_AF-A0A353PW09-F1
#
_entry.id   AF-A0A353PW09-F1
#
_cell.length_a   1.000
_cell.length_b   1.000
_cell.length_c   1.000
_cell.angle_alpha   90.00
_cell.angle_beta   90.00
_cell.angle_gamma   90.00
#
_symmetry.space_group_name_H-M   'P 1'
#
loop_
_entity.id
_entity.type
_entity.pdbx_description
1 polymer ?
#
loop_
_entity_poly.entity_id
_entity_poly.type
_entity_poly.pdbx_seq_one_letter_code
_entity_poly.pdbx_strand_id
1 'polypeptide(L)'
;FEVGCMGIEHALLPEKGLVVAGDCVIGADSHTCTYGALGAFSTGIGSTDMAAGMASGKAWFKVPSAIKFVLKNKLSGWASGKDLILHIIGMIGVDGALYQSMEFVGDGIASIDIDGRFTIANMAIEAGAKNGIFPVDDVTLA
;
A
#
# COMPACT_ATOMS: atom_id res chain seq x y z
N PHE A 1 -4.54 10.23 -18.11
CA PHE A 1 -3.20 10.36 -18.71
C PHE A 1 -3.28 9.89 -20.15
N GLU A 2 -2.65 10.61 -21.07
CA GLU A 2 -2.72 10.32 -22.52
C GLU A 2 -1.64 9.34 -22.97
N VAL A 3 -1.88 8.69 -24.12
CA VAL A 3 -0.91 7.79 -24.75
C VAL A 3 0.41 8.53 -25.02
N GLY A 4 1.52 7.96 -24.52
CA GLY A 4 2.86 8.56 -24.63
C GLY A 4 3.26 9.51 -23.48
N CYS A 5 2.34 9.81 -22.56
CA CYS A 5 2.58 10.55 -21.32
C CYS A 5 1.97 9.80 -20.12
N MET A 6 2.21 8.49 -20.06
CA MET A 6 1.59 7.56 -19.11
C MET A 6 2.60 6.53 -18.59
N GLY A 7 2.22 5.78 -17.57
CA GLY A 7 2.98 4.69 -16.97
C GLY A 7 2.04 3.77 -16.18
N ILE A 8 2.60 2.82 -15.42
CA ILE A 8 1.81 2.01 -14.49
C ILE A 8 1.21 2.95 -13.45
N GLU A 9 -0.11 2.88 -13.26
CA GLU A 9 -0.85 3.86 -12.44
C GLU A 9 -0.27 4.01 -11.03
N HIS A 10 0.14 2.90 -10.42
CA HIS A 10 0.63 2.91 -9.04
C HIS A 10 2.02 3.53 -8.86
N ALA A 11 2.80 3.68 -9.94
CA ALA A 11 4.02 4.48 -9.94
C ALA A 11 3.70 5.93 -10.34
N LEU A 12 2.87 6.10 -11.37
CA LEU A 12 2.57 7.38 -11.97
C LEU A 12 1.83 8.34 -11.03
N LEU A 13 0.83 7.87 -10.27
CA LEU A 13 0.06 8.75 -9.39
C LEU A 13 0.92 9.35 -8.25
N PRO A 14 1.73 8.55 -7.52
CA PRO A 14 2.74 9.09 -6.60
C PRO A 14 3.75 10.04 -7.23
N GLU A 15 4.36 9.67 -8.36
CA GLU A 15 5.35 10.52 -9.05
C GLU A 15 4.81 11.89 -9.46
N LYS A 16 3.50 11.96 -9.74
CA LYS A 16 2.80 13.21 -10.07
C LYS A 16 2.31 13.99 -8.86
N GLY A 17 2.54 13.50 -7.64
CA GLY A 17 2.06 14.10 -6.40
C GLY A 17 0.53 14.11 -6.27
N LEU A 18 -0.16 13.18 -6.95
CA LEU A 18 -1.62 13.06 -6.90
C LEU A 18 -2.11 12.23 -5.72
N VAL A 19 -1.20 11.56 -5.02
CA VAL A 19 -1.47 10.85 -3.77
C VAL A 19 -0.44 11.28 -2.75
N VAL A 20 -0.90 11.70 -1.58
CA VAL A 20 -0.06 12.17 -0.48
C VAL A 20 -0.46 11.53 0.85
N ALA A 21 0.39 11.73 1.85
CA ALA A 21 0.15 11.26 3.21
C ALA A 21 -1.21 11.70 3.76
N GLY A 22 -1.94 10.75 4.37
CA GLY A 22 -3.26 11.00 4.97
C GLY A 22 -4.43 10.98 3.98
N ASP A 23 -4.18 10.81 2.68
CA ASP A 23 -5.26 10.66 1.71
C ASP A 23 -6.07 9.37 1.92
N CYS A 24 -7.34 9.42 1.51
CA CYS A 24 -8.19 8.26 1.35
C CYS A 24 -8.43 8.03 -0.15
N VAL A 25 -7.78 7.01 -0.73
CA VAL A 25 -7.75 6.76 -2.18
C VAL A 25 -8.49 5.49 -2.53
N ILE A 26 -9.44 5.60 -3.46
CA ILE A 26 -10.11 4.45 -4.08
C ILE A 26 -9.69 4.35 -5.54
N GLY A 27 -9.46 3.13 -6.01
CA GLY A 27 -9.00 2.87 -7.37
C GLY A 27 -9.71 1.64 -7.96
N ALA A 28 -9.74 1.57 -9.29
CA ALA A 28 -10.37 0.46 -10.00
C ALA A 28 -9.47 -0.79 -10.07
N ASP A 29 -8.19 -0.66 -9.72
CA ASP A 29 -7.24 -1.77 -9.64
C ASP A 29 -7.12 -2.32 -8.22
N SER A 30 -6.90 -3.62 -8.11
CA SER A 30 -6.73 -4.31 -6.82
C SER A 30 -5.50 -3.84 -6.04
N HIS A 31 -4.44 -3.45 -6.74
CA HIS A 31 -3.17 -3.02 -6.18
C HIS A 31 -3.14 -1.54 -5.80
N THR A 32 -4.29 -0.85 -5.82
CA THR A 32 -4.42 0.52 -5.28
C THR A 32 -3.88 0.64 -3.84
N CYS A 33 -3.83 -0.47 -3.09
CA CYS A 33 -3.18 -0.55 -1.78
C CYS A 33 -1.68 -0.12 -1.77
N THR A 34 -1.02 -0.03 -2.92
CA THR A 34 0.36 0.48 -3.07
C THR A 34 0.58 1.83 -2.41
N TYR A 35 -0.40 2.73 -2.44
CA TYR A 35 -0.22 4.09 -1.91
C TYR A 35 -0.09 4.17 -0.39
N GLY A 36 -0.38 3.09 0.33
CA GLY A 36 -0.11 3.06 1.77
C GLY A 36 1.38 3.11 2.12
N ALA A 37 2.28 2.92 1.15
CA ALA A 37 3.70 3.26 1.31
C ALA A 37 3.94 4.74 1.64
N LEU A 38 3.03 5.63 1.22
CA LEU A 38 3.05 7.06 1.52
C LEU A 38 2.24 7.43 2.77
N GLY A 39 1.73 6.44 3.51
CA GLY A 39 0.83 6.67 4.64
C GLY A 39 -0.60 7.08 4.24
N ALA A 40 -1.02 6.78 3.01
CA ALA A 40 -2.41 6.93 2.57
C ALA A 40 -3.23 5.68 2.90
N PHE A 41 -4.51 5.85 3.26
CA PHE A 41 -5.45 4.73 3.23
C PHE A 41 -5.90 4.53 1.77
N SER A 42 -5.42 3.47 1.13
CA SER A 42 -5.75 3.20 -0.27
C SER A 42 -6.26 1.78 -0.52
N THR A 43 -7.27 1.63 -1.38
CA THR A 43 -7.91 0.33 -1.61
C THR A 43 -8.58 0.23 -2.98
N GLY A 44 -8.50 -0.96 -3.58
CA GLY A 44 -9.22 -1.28 -4.81
C GLY A 44 -10.73 -1.46 -4.54
N ILE A 45 -11.56 -1.02 -5.48
CA ILE A 45 -13.02 -1.12 -5.40
C ILE A 45 -13.63 -1.53 -6.74
N GLY A 46 -14.86 -2.04 -6.69
CA GLY A 46 -15.62 -2.39 -7.89
C GLY A 46 -16.17 -1.17 -8.64
N SER A 47 -16.65 -1.40 -9.86
CA SER A 47 -17.16 -0.34 -10.74
C SER A 47 -18.37 0.42 -10.15
N THR A 48 -19.26 -0.25 -9.42
CA THR A 48 -20.41 0.40 -8.77
C THR A 48 -19.97 1.38 -7.68
N ASP A 49 -19.03 0.96 -6.83
CA ASP A 49 -18.47 1.82 -5.79
C ASP A 49 -17.69 2.98 -6.40
N MET A 50 -16.99 2.73 -7.52
CA MET A 50 -16.27 3.78 -8.25
C MET A 50 -17.24 4.82 -8.80
N ALA A 51 -18.34 4.39 -9.43
CA ALA A 51 -19.37 5.28 -9.92
C ALA A 51 -20.00 6.12 -8.78
N ALA A 52 -20.26 5.50 -7.63
CA ALA A 52 -20.78 6.20 -6.45
C ALA A 52 -19.75 7.21 -5.89
N GLY A 53 -18.48 6.83 -5.84
CA GLY A 53 -17.37 7.69 -5.43
C GLY A 53 -17.21 8.91 -6.34
N MET A 54 -17.22 8.70 -7.66
CA MET A 54 -17.16 9.79 -8.64
C MET A 54 -18.38 10.71 -8.58
N ALA A 55 -19.57 10.15 -8.35
CA ALA A 55 -20.81 10.93 -8.29
C ALA A 55 -20.96 11.75 -7.00
N SER A 56 -20.44 11.26 -5.87
CA SER A 56 -20.70 11.84 -4.54
C SER A 56 -19.48 12.41 -3.84
N GLY A 57 -18.27 12.09 -4.30
CA GLY A 57 -17.02 12.36 -3.58
C GLY A 57 -16.88 11.56 -2.28
N LYS A 58 -17.68 10.50 -2.09
CA LYS A 58 -17.75 9.72 -0.84
C LYS A 58 -17.80 8.22 -1.14
N ALA A 59 -17.26 7.42 -0.23
CA ALA A 59 -17.33 5.96 -0.28
C ALA A 59 -17.64 5.41 1.12
N TRP A 60 -18.28 4.24 1.15
CA TRP A 60 -18.56 3.51 2.40
C TRP A 60 -17.46 2.51 2.69
N PHE A 61 -16.95 2.55 3.92
CA PHE A 61 -15.96 1.60 4.40
C PHE A 61 -16.44 0.96 5.69
N LYS A 62 -16.36 -0.37 5.76
CA LYS A 62 -16.24 -1.05 7.06
C LYS A 62 -14.79 -0.93 7.48
N VAL A 63 -14.55 -0.32 8.64
CA VAL A 63 -13.21 -0.12 9.18
C VAL A 63 -12.53 -1.49 9.36
N PRO A 64 -11.39 -1.75 8.71
CA PRO A 64 -10.66 -3.01 8.86
C PRO A 64 -10.01 -3.10 10.24
N SER A 65 -9.87 -4.32 10.77
CA SER A 65 -8.97 -4.55 11.91
C SER A 65 -7.51 -4.57 11.44
N ALA A 66 -6.57 -4.28 12.33
CA ALA A 66 -5.15 -4.19 11.98
C ALA A 66 -4.36 -5.43 12.37
N ILE A 67 -3.47 -5.87 11.48
CA ILE A 67 -2.35 -6.77 11.78
C ILE A 67 -1.09 -5.92 11.78
N LYS A 68 -0.39 -5.92 12.91
CA LYS A 68 0.84 -5.16 13.09
C LYS A 68 2.07 -6.03 12.79
N PHE A 69 2.84 -5.63 11.79
CA PHE A 69 4.13 -6.24 11.45
C PHE A 69 5.26 -5.39 12.02
N VAL A 70 5.88 -5.88 13.10
CA VAL A 70 7.00 -5.19 13.76
C VAL A 70 8.32 -5.62 13.14
N LEU A 71 8.83 -4.80 12.22
CA LEU A 71 10.10 -5.00 11.54
C LEU A 71 11.25 -4.55 12.43
N LYS A 72 12.18 -5.46 12.69
CA LYS A 72 13.36 -5.23 13.54
C LYS A 72 14.63 -5.38 12.74
N ASN A 73 15.68 -4.65 13.15
CA ASN A 73 16.97 -4.62 12.47
C ASN A 73 16.86 -4.11 11.02
N LYS A 74 17.95 -4.16 10.26
CA LYS A 74 18.00 -3.72 8.87
C LYS A 74 18.08 -4.90 7.90
N LEU A 75 17.57 -4.71 6.68
CA LEU A 75 17.86 -5.62 5.58
C LEU A 75 19.37 -5.69 5.34
N SER A 76 19.87 -6.86 4.94
CA SER A 76 21.30 -7.13 4.78
C SER A 76 21.59 -7.91 3.50
N GLY A 77 22.76 -7.70 2.92
CA GLY A 77 23.16 -8.37 1.67
C GLY A 77 22.32 -7.89 0.49
N TRP A 78 21.69 -8.83 -0.20
CA TRP A 78 20.86 -8.57 -1.39
C TRP A 78 19.35 -8.57 -1.11
N ALA A 79 18.96 -8.69 0.16
CA ALA A 79 17.55 -8.70 0.54
C ALA A 79 16.92 -7.32 0.34
N SER A 80 15.70 -7.31 -0.18
CA SER A 80 14.92 -6.13 -0.54
C SER A 80 13.54 -6.15 0.11
N GLY A 81 12.76 -5.08 -0.09
CA GLY A 81 11.34 -5.04 0.30
C GLY A 81 10.53 -6.20 -0.32
N LYS A 82 10.91 -6.67 -1.52
CA LYS A 82 10.28 -7.82 -2.17
C LYS A 82 10.46 -9.11 -1.37
N ASP A 83 11.69 -9.38 -0.92
CA ASP A 83 12.00 -10.59 -0.16
C ASP A 83 11.26 -10.58 1.19
N LEU A 84 11.19 -9.40 1.82
CA LEU A 84 10.47 -9.24 3.07
C LEU A 84 8.98 -9.54 2.92
N ILE A 85 8.29 -8.94 1.94
CA ILE A 85 6.84 -9.15 1.79
C ILE A 85 6.52 -10.56 1.31
N LEU A 86 7.34 -11.16 0.44
CA LEU A 86 7.20 -12.56 0.08
C LEU A 86 7.36 -13.50 1.29
N HIS A 87 8.32 -13.19 2.18
CA HIS A 87 8.48 -13.95 3.42
C HIS A 87 7.26 -13.83 4.33
N ILE A 88 6.74 -12.61 4.52
CA ILE A 88 5.52 -12.36 5.31
C ILE A 88 4.31 -13.10 4.74
N ILE A 89 4.07 -12.99 3.42
CA ILE A 89 2.96 -13.70 2.76
C ILE A 89 3.13 -15.21 2.88
N GLY A 90 4.36 -15.72 2.73
CA GLY A 90 4.67 -17.14 2.93
C GLY A 90 4.38 -17.63 4.36
N MET A 91 4.46 -16.75 5.36
CA MET A 91 4.11 -17.08 6.75
C MET A 91 2.61 -17.08 7.02
N ILE A 92 1.88 -16.10 6.48
CA ILE A 92 0.45 -15.89 6.82
C ILE A 92 -0.52 -16.51 5.80
N GLY A 93 -0.05 -16.83 4.60
CA GLY A 93 -0.85 -17.35 3.48
C GLY A 93 -1.64 -16.28 2.74
N VAL A 94 -2.28 -16.69 1.64
CA VAL A 94 -3.00 -15.79 0.71
C VAL A 94 -4.25 -15.14 1.30
N ASP A 95 -4.80 -15.69 2.38
CA ASP A 95 -5.94 -15.14 3.13
C ASP A 95 -5.55 -14.70 4.55
N GLY A 96 -4.24 -14.66 4.86
CA GLY A 96 -3.73 -14.43 6.20
C GLY A 96 -4.06 -13.05 6.79
N ALA A 97 -4.41 -12.09 5.93
CA ALA A 97 -4.82 -10.75 6.29
C ALA A 97 -6.21 -10.38 5.73
N LEU A 98 -7.07 -11.38 5.46
CA LEU A 98 -8.36 -11.15 4.80
C LEU A 98 -9.19 -10.04 5.48
N TYR A 99 -9.45 -8.96 4.73
CA TYR A 99 -10.18 -7.76 5.18
C TYR A 99 -9.49 -6.95 6.30
N GLN A 100 -8.22 -7.21 6.59
CA GLN A 100 -7.44 -6.50 7.61
C GLN A 100 -6.51 -5.46 6.98
N SER A 101 -6.05 -4.47 7.75
CA SER A 101 -4.92 -3.64 7.37
C SER A 101 -3.61 -4.35 7.74
N MET A 102 -2.63 -4.34 6.84
CA MET A 102 -1.25 -4.72 7.15
C MET A 102 -0.47 -3.46 7.52
N GLU A 103 -0.14 -3.31 8.80
CA GLU A 103 0.51 -2.10 9.32
C GLU A 103 1.98 -2.40 9.65
N PHE A 104 2.88 -1.82 8.87
CA PHE A 104 4.32 -2.04 8.99
C PHE A 104 4.95 -0.99 9.89
N VAL A 105 5.55 -1.42 11.00
CA VAL A 105 6.13 -0.55 12.02
C VAL A 105 7.44 -1.13 12.53
N GLY A 106 8.11 -0.41 13.43
CA GLY A 106 9.35 -0.85 14.07
C GLY A 106 10.58 -0.11 13.55
N ASP A 107 11.72 -0.31 14.19
CA ASP A 107 12.98 0.35 13.87
C ASP A 107 13.52 -0.05 12.49
N GLY A 108 13.16 -1.23 12.01
CA GLY A 108 13.63 -1.73 10.72
C GLY A 108 13.05 -1.02 9.49
N ILE A 109 11.91 -0.32 9.63
CA ILE A 109 11.27 0.39 8.51
C ILE A 109 12.17 1.48 7.92
N ALA A 110 13.01 2.10 8.75
CA ALA A 110 13.93 3.16 8.34
C ALA A 110 15.05 2.64 7.41
N SER A 111 15.26 1.32 7.35
CA SER A 111 16.20 0.70 6.42
C SER A 111 15.61 0.40 5.04
N ILE A 112 14.30 0.61 4.86
CA ILE A 112 13.57 0.34 3.63
C ILE A 112 13.29 1.68 2.95
N ASP A 113 13.85 1.85 1.75
CA ASP A 113 13.60 3.01 0.90
C ASP A 113 12.14 3.06 0.41
N ILE A 114 11.76 4.18 -0.21
CA ILE A 114 10.37 4.40 -0.60
C ILE A 114 9.89 3.38 -1.65
N ASP A 115 10.75 2.98 -2.59
CA ASP A 115 10.45 1.96 -3.60
C ASP A 115 10.23 0.57 -2.96
N GLY A 116 11.03 0.23 -1.95
CA GLY A 116 10.84 -0.97 -1.15
C GLY A 116 9.52 -0.95 -0.38
N ARG A 117 9.13 0.20 0.17
CA ARG A 117 7.82 0.38 0.83
C ARG A 117 6.67 0.25 -0.17
N PHE A 118 6.78 0.83 -1.37
CA PHE A 118 5.80 0.63 -2.44
C PHE A 118 5.66 -0.84 -2.81
N THR A 119 6.77 -1.56 -2.95
CA THR A 119 6.78 -2.99 -3.23
C THR A 119 6.05 -3.79 -2.15
N ILE A 120 6.27 -3.47 -0.88
CA ILE A 120 5.62 -4.15 0.25
C ILE A 120 4.12 -3.83 0.29
N ALA A 121 3.74 -2.56 0.20
CA ALA A 121 2.34 -2.15 0.23
C ALA A 121 1.54 -2.69 -0.97
N ASN A 122 2.15 -2.72 -2.15
CA ASN A 122 1.57 -3.29 -3.37
C ASN A 122 1.13 -4.75 -3.19
N MET A 123 1.95 -5.56 -2.52
CA MET A 123 1.66 -6.99 -2.34
C MET A 123 0.75 -7.28 -1.13
N ALA A 124 0.25 -6.27 -0.40
CA ALA A 124 -0.66 -6.50 0.71
C ALA A 124 -1.94 -7.23 0.28
N ILE A 125 -2.44 -6.93 -0.92
CA ILE A 125 -3.63 -7.58 -1.49
C ILE A 125 -3.42 -9.08 -1.73
N GLU A 126 -2.18 -9.54 -1.92
CA GLU A 126 -1.84 -10.96 -2.12
C GLU A 126 -1.95 -11.80 -0.83
N ALA A 127 -2.08 -11.13 0.34
CA ALA A 127 -2.46 -11.75 1.60
C ALA A 127 -3.96 -11.54 1.94
N GLY A 128 -4.74 -11.00 1.00
CA GLY A 128 -6.16 -10.66 1.20
C GLY A 128 -6.40 -9.36 1.97
N ALA A 129 -5.35 -8.57 2.22
CA ALA A 129 -5.44 -7.35 3.01
C ALA A 129 -6.28 -6.27 2.31
N LYS A 130 -7.00 -5.48 3.11
CA LYS A 130 -7.75 -4.32 2.63
C LYS A 130 -6.82 -3.19 2.18
N ASN A 131 -5.70 -3.02 2.89
CA ASN A 131 -4.58 -2.14 2.56
C ASN A 131 -3.27 -2.67 3.21
N GLY A 132 -2.14 -2.16 2.73
CA GLY A 132 -0.87 -2.22 3.46
C GLY A 132 -0.36 -0.80 3.65
N ILE A 133 0.05 -0.42 4.87
CA ILE A 133 0.36 0.97 5.20
C ILE A 133 1.61 1.11 6.06
N PHE A 134 2.40 2.15 5.73
CA PHE A 134 3.58 2.59 6.47
C PHE A 134 3.31 3.92 7.17
N PRO A 135 4.00 4.21 8.30
CA PRO A 135 4.00 5.55 8.86
C PRO A 135 4.72 6.53 7.92
N VAL A 136 4.38 7.81 8.05
CA VAL A 136 5.04 8.91 7.34
C VAL A 136 6.26 9.32 8.16
N ASP A 137 7.44 9.16 7.57
CA ASP A 137 8.73 9.53 8.17
C ASP A 137 9.62 10.25 7.14
N ASP A 138 10.88 10.49 7.51
CA ASP A 138 11.84 11.20 6.65
C ASP A 138 12.04 10.51 5.29
N VAL A 139 11.85 9.19 5.19
CA VAL A 139 11.94 8.46 3.90
C VAL A 139 10.74 8.78 3.01
N THR A 140 9.56 8.98 3.60
CA THR A 140 8.35 9.38 2.86
C THR A 140 8.40 10.85 2.44
N LEU A 141 9.11 11.69 3.18
CA LEU A 141 9.17 13.15 2.95
C LEU A 141 10.35 13.62 2.08
N ALA A 142 11.32 12.76 1.82
CA ALA A 142 12.52 13.05 1.01
C ALA A 142 12.21 13.11 -0.49
#